data_AF-B9JXM0-F1
#
_entry.id   AF-B9JXM0-F1
#
_cell.length_a   1.000
_cell.length_b   1.000
_cell.length_c   1.000
_cell.angle_alpha   90.00
_cell.angle_beta   90.00
_cell.angle_gamma   90.00
#
_symmetry.space_group_name_H-M   'P 1'
#
loop_
_entity.id
_entity.type
_entity.pdbx_description
1 polymer ?
#
loop_
_entity_poly.entity_id
_entity_poly.type
_entity_poly.pdbx_seq_one_letter_code
_entity_poly.pdbx_strand_id
1 'polypeptide(L)' 'MSLNGKTVVVHLVMWTNEFGFIPCNKEIDHFRRNRLYARPHPDHLELVSRKTNTRRR' A
#
# COMPACT_ATOMS: atom_id res chain seq x y z
N MET A 1 1.38 12.73 4.01
CA MET A 1 2.66 13.47 3.85
C MET A 1 2.62 14.28 2.57
N SER A 2 3.51 15.27 2.41
CA SER A 2 3.71 15.99 1.15
C SER A 2 5.06 15.63 0.55
N LEU A 3 5.11 15.37 -0.76
CA LEU A 3 6.35 15.16 -1.51
C LEU A 3 6.30 16.10 -2.72
N ASN A 4 7.33 16.95 -2.88
CA ASN A 4 7.39 17.96 -3.94
C ASN A 4 6.12 18.82 -4.06
N GLY A 5 5.57 19.25 -2.92
CA GLY A 5 4.38 20.08 -2.86
C GLY A 5 3.05 19.37 -3.15
N LYS A 6 3.06 18.04 -3.33
CA LYS A 6 1.85 17.24 -3.55
C LYS A 6 1.55 16.33 -2.36
N THR A 7 0.30 16.30 -1.93
CA THR A 7 -0.17 15.33 -0.94
C THR A 7 -0.17 13.94 -1.55
N VAL A 8 0.48 12.99 -0.88
CA VAL A 8 0.61 11.61 -1.37
C VAL A 8 0.19 10.60 -0.30
N VAL A 9 -0.23 9.43 -0.76
CA VAL A 9 -0.53 8.27 0.08
C VAL A 9 0.76 7.53 0.37
N VAL A 10 1.24 7.64 1.61
CA VAL A 10 2.58 7.18 2.05
C VAL A 10 2.88 5.74 1.62
N HIS A 11 2.00 4.79 1.94
CA HIS A 11 2.26 3.38 1.67
C HIS A 11 2.31 3.04 0.17
N LEU A 12 1.57 3.77 -0.69
CA LEU A 12 1.66 3.59 -2.13
C LEU A 12 3.01 4.08 -2.66
N VAL A 13 3.45 5.26 -2.21
CA VAL A 13 4.75 5.83 -2.61
C VAL A 13 5.90 4.94 -2.17
N MET A 14 5.87 4.50 -0.91
CA MET A 14 6.91 3.62 -0.36
C MET A 14 6.97 2.28 -1.09
N TRP A 15 5.82 1.67 -1.39
CA TRP A 15 5.77 0.44 -2.17
C TRP A 15 6.30 0.64 -3.59
N THR A 16 5.90 1.73 -4.25
CA THR A 16 6.39 2.00 -5.61
C THR A 16 7.89 2.25 -5.65
N ASN A 17 8.45 2.85 -4.60
CA ASN A 17 9.89 3.05 -4.50
C ASN A 17 10.67 1.73 -4.32
N GLU A 18 10.10 0.75 -3.62
CA GLU A 18 10.77 -0.54 -3.33
C GLU A 18 10.53 -1.60 -4.42
N PHE A 19 9.26 -1.78 -4.84
CA PHE A 19 8.83 -2.88 -5.70
C PHE A 19 8.41 -2.43 -7.10
N GLY A 20 8.35 -1.12 -7.35
CA GLY A 20 7.97 -0.55 -8.64
C GLY A 20 6.45 -0.42 -8.86
N PHE A 21 6.02 -0.62 -10.09
CA PHE A 21 4.67 -0.27 -10.52
C PHE A 21 3.57 -1.04 -9.76
N ILE A 22 2.53 -0.31 -9.34
CA ILE A 22 1.31 -0.88 -8.76
C ILE A 22 0.25 -0.95 -9.87
N PRO A 23 -0.18 -2.15 -10.31
CA PRO A 23 -1.23 -2.29 -11.30
C PRO A 23 -2.55 -1.67 -10.85
N CYS A 24 -3.29 -1.04 -11.78
CA CYS A 24 -4.54 -0.33 -11.48
C CYS A 24 -5.64 -1.19 -10.84
N ASN A 25 -5.59 -2.52 -10.97
CA ASN A 25 -6.54 -3.46 -10.39
C ASN A 25 -6.07 -4.06 -9.04
N LYS A 26 -4.96 -3.57 -8.50
CA LYS A 26 -4.38 -4.00 -7.23
C LYS A 26 -4.42 -2.87 -6.21
N GLU A 27 -4.56 -3.27 -4.96
CA GLU A 27 -4.53 -2.39 -3.80
C GLU A 27 -3.50 -2.94 -2.81
N ILE A 28 -2.86 -2.04 -2.07
CA ILE A 28 -2.00 -2.43 -0.94
C ILE A 28 -2.90 -2.69 0.27
N ASP A 29 -2.90 -3.93 0.73
CA ASP A 29 -3.62 -4.36 1.93
C ASP A 29 -2.71 -4.34 3.15
N HIS A 30 -3.19 -3.67 4.19
CA HIS A 30 -2.61 -3.75 5.52
C HIS A 30 -3.24 -4.97 6.22
N PHE A 31 -2.77 -6.18 5.93
CA PHE A 31 -3.41 -7.40 6.43
C PHE A 31 -3.38 -7.52 7.97
N ARG A 32 -2.42 -6.86 8.64
CA ARG A 32 -2.39 -6.72 10.11
C ARG A 32 -3.36 -5.67 10.66
N ARG A 33 -4.15 -5.02 9.80
CA ARG A 33 -5.13 -3.96 10.11
C ARG A 33 -4.55 -2.72 10.80
N ASN A 34 -3.22 -2.60 10.87
CA ASN A 34 -2.54 -1.42 11.38
C ASN A 34 -2.04 -0.54 10.23
N ARG A 35 -2.73 0.59 10.03
CA ARG A 35 -2.44 1.57 8.96
C ARG A 35 -1.17 2.38 9.20
N LEU A 36 -0.59 2.34 10.41
CA LEU A 36 0.67 3.04 10.71
C LEU A 36 1.89 2.35 10.08
N TYR A 37 1.79 1.04 9.79
CA TYR A 37 2.86 0.33 9.12
C TYR A 37 2.87 0.62 7.61
N ALA A 38 3.55 1.69 7.21
CA ALA A 38 3.67 2.13 5.82
C ALA A 38 4.96 1.66 5.11
N ARG A 39 5.84 0.92 5.82
CA ARG A 39 7.08 0.38 5.26
C ARG A 39 6.75 -0.73 4.25
N PRO A 40 7.41 -0.80 3.08
CA PRO A 40 7.08 -1.77 2.05
C PRO A 40 7.69 -3.14 2.39
N HIS A 41 7.03 -3.90 3.28
CA HIS A 41 7.51 -5.22 3.71
C HIS A 41 6.39 -6.27 3.70
N PRO A 42 6.66 -7.50 3.21
CA PRO A 42 5.68 -8.58 3.13
C PRO A 42 5.10 -9.01 4.49
N ASP A 43 5.79 -8.68 5.59
CA ASP A 43 5.33 -8.95 6.95
C ASP A 43 4.05 -8.22 7.33
N HIS A 44 3.67 -7.15 6.64
CA HIS A 44 2.51 -6.35 7.01
C HIS A 44 1.78 -5.65 5.86
N LEU A 45 2.38 -5.61 4.66
CA LEU A 45 1.75 -5.14 3.43
C LEU A 45 1.72 -6.26 2.40
N GLU A 46 0.61 -6.36 1.67
CA GLU A 46 0.47 -7.30 0.55
C GLU A 46 -0.24 -6.60 -0.61
N LEU A 47 0.25 -6.85 -1.83
CA LEU A 47 -0.40 -6.36 -3.04
C LEU A 47 -1.51 -7.32 -3.49
N VAL A 48 -2.76 -6.94 -3.24
CA VAL A 48 -3.92 -7.82 -3.43
C VAL A 48 -4.93 -7.23 -4.41
N SER A 49 -5.90 -8.03 -4.83
CA SER A 49 -7.06 -7.50 -5.56
C SER A 49 -7.98 -6.72 -4.60
N ARG A 50 -8.73 -5.75 -5.13
CA ARG A 50 -9.78 -5.05 -4.38
C ARG A 50 -10.76 -6.02 -3.71
N LYS A 51 -11.16 -7.10 -4.40
CA LYS A 51 -12.03 -8.15 -3.86
C LYS A 51 -11.43 -8.81 -2.61
N THR A 52 -10.13 -9.11 -2.64
CA THR A 52 -9.41 -9.69 -1.50
C THR A 52 -9.33 -8.70 -0.34
N ASN A 53 -9.01 -7.43 -0.61
CA ASN A 53 -8.92 -6.37 0.39
C ASN A 53 -10.28 -6.17 1.10
N THR A 54 -11.36 -6.07 0.33
CA THR A 54 -12.73 -5.94 0.89
C THR A 54 -13.11 -7.13 1.76
N ARG A 55 -12.70 -8.36 1.41
CA ARG A 55 -12.97 -9.55 2.23
C ARG A 55 -12.21 -9.55 3.57
N ARG A 56 -11.06 -8.87 3.64
CA ARG A 56 -10.21 -8.81 4.85
C ARG A 56 -10.56 -7.64 5.77
N ARG A 57 -11.27 -6.63 5.26
CA ARG A 57 -11.81 -5.50 6.03
C ARG A 57 -13.01 -5.94 6.87
#